data_AF-A0A945CPD0-F1
#
_entry.id   AF-A0A945CPD0-F1
#
_cell.length_a   1.000
_cell.length_b   1.000
_cell.length_c   1.000
_cell.angle_alpha   90.00
_cell.angle_beta   90.00
_cell.angle_gamma   90.00
#
_symmetry.space_group_name_H-M   'P 1'
#
loop_
_entity.id
_entity.type
_entity.pdbx_description
1 polymer ?
#
loop_
_entity_poly.entity_id
_entity_poly.type
_entity_poly.pdbx_seq_one_letter_code
_entity_poly.pdbx_strand_id
1 'polypeptide(L)'
;LCNGPILQVGADWDLGLTIAYDLPEAVGIDRLLAAAAARSRLSRNCGLIIADAGTAITVDAVDADGTFLGGLILPGLHLGLDALHGGTSLLPRIDLNPRAPLLGKNTLAGMQAGALHGSTAQLDGLFDRIATRLGGPVAGFLTGGDARFLQFGATRYSHCNPALVLHGLHLAFSRRTG
;
A
#
# COMPACT_ATOMS: atom_id res chain seq x y z
N LEU A 1 31.23 0.81 7.87
CA LEU A 1 30.90 0.99 6.44
C LEU A 1 30.86 -0.38 5.80
N CYS A 2 29.77 -0.74 5.13
CA CYS A 2 29.68 -2.01 4.42
C CYS A 2 30.56 -1.94 3.16
N ASN A 3 31.62 -2.75 3.07
CA ASN A 3 32.56 -2.80 1.95
C ASN A 3 32.17 -3.84 0.87
N GLY A 4 30.89 -4.19 0.78
CA GLY A 4 30.37 -5.15 -0.20
C GLY A 4 29.82 -4.48 -1.45
N PRO A 5 29.62 -5.22 -2.55
CA PRO A 5 28.96 -4.71 -3.75
C PRO A 5 27.51 -4.29 -3.43
N ILE A 6 27.10 -3.12 -3.92
CA ILE A 6 25.70 -2.67 -3.87
C ILE A 6 24.96 -3.30 -5.04
N LEU A 7 23.87 -3.98 -4.74
CA LEU A 7 22.96 -4.52 -5.75
C LEU A 7 21.69 -3.69 -5.78
N GLN A 8 21.32 -3.25 -6.97
CA GLN A 8 20.05 -2.58 -7.23
C GLN A 8 19.07 -3.60 -7.79
N VAL A 9 17.93 -3.76 -7.12
CA VAL A 9 16.83 -4.57 -7.65
C VAL A 9 16.08 -3.75 -8.68
N GLY A 10 15.87 -4.34 -9.86
CA GLY A 10 15.10 -3.78 -10.96
C GLY A 10 13.99 -4.74 -11.41
N ALA A 11 13.16 -4.29 -12.34
CA ALA A 11 12.10 -5.10 -12.93
C ALA A 11 12.64 -6.30 -13.75
N ASP A 12 13.95 -6.31 -14.05
CA ASP A 12 14.68 -7.41 -14.71
C ASP A 12 14.96 -8.62 -13.80
N TRP A 13 14.74 -8.48 -12.48
CA TRP A 13 14.90 -9.58 -11.53
C TRP A 13 13.67 -10.49 -11.52
N ASP A 14 13.87 -11.79 -11.30
CA ASP A 14 12.74 -12.70 -11.07
C ASP A 14 12.09 -12.43 -9.71
N LEU A 15 10.90 -11.82 -9.76
CA LEU A 15 10.05 -11.57 -8.60
C LEU A 15 8.98 -12.66 -8.42
N GLY A 16 8.84 -13.59 -9.37
CA GLY A 16 7.79 -14.62 -9.38
C GLY A 16 6.40 -14.07 -9.60
N LEU A 17 6.32 -12.97 -10.35
CA LEU A 17 5.10 -12.31 -10.76
C LEU A 17 5.12 -12.15 -12.28
N THR A 18 3.96 -12.30 -12.91
CA THR A 18 3.75 -11.79 -14.27
C THR A 18 3.35 -10.33 -14.16
N ILE A 19 3.96 -9.42 -14.93
CA ILE A 19 3.64 -7.98 -14.86
C ILE A 19 2.74 -7.63 -16.05
N ALA A 20 1.45 -7.38 -15.79
CA ALA A 20 0.49 -6.91 -16.77
C ALA A 20 0.31 -5.39 -16.63
N TYR A 21 1.33 -4.65 -17.08
CA TYR A 21 1.35 -3.19 -17.14
C TYR A 21 1.82 -2.77 -18.54
N ASP A 22 1.28 -1.68 -19.09
CA ASP A 22 1.61 -1.24 -20.46
C ASP A 22 3.13 -1.04 -20.66
N LEU A 23 3.78 -0.48 -19.64
CA LEU A 23 5.23 -0.34 -19.53
C LEU A 23 5.68 -0.97 -18.21
N PRO A 24 6.08 -2.25 -18.20
CA PRO A 24 6.45 -2.97 -16.97
C PRO A 24 7.55 -2.27 -16.16
N GLU A 25 8.50 -1.63 -16.83
CA GLU A 25 9.60 -0.87 -16.24
C GLU A 25 9.18 0.43 -15.54
N ALA A 26 7.98 0.94 -15.84
CA ALA A 26 7.43 2.13 -15.21
C ALA A 26 6.79 1.85 -13.84
N VAL A 27 6.60 0.58 -13.49
CA VAL A 27 6.07 0.21 -12.18
C VAL A 27 7.15 0.45 -11.12
N GLY A 28 6.77 1.15 -10.05
CA GLY A 28 7.64 1.31 -8.87
C GLY A 28 8.10 -0.05 -8.34
N ILE A 29 9.41 -0.23 -8.18
CA ILE A 29 9.98 -1.52 -7.77
C ILE A 29 9.51 -1.93 -6.37
N ASP A 30 9.27 -0.97 -5.48
CA ASP A 30 8.67 -1.16 -4.16
C ASP A 30 7.30 -1.84 -4.22
N ARG A 31 6.44 -1.43 -5.16
CA ARG A 31 5.12 -2.04 -5.40
C ARG A 31 5.25 -3.51 -5.82
N LEU A 32 6.18 -3.80 -6.74
CA LEU A 32 6.45 -5.17 -7.19
C LEU A 32 7.04 -6.04 -6.07
N LEU A 33 7.94 -5.50 -5.26
CA LEU A 33 8.52 -6.20 -4.10
C LEU A 33 7.46 -6.51 -3.04
N ALA A 34 6.58 -5.56 -2.72
CA ALA A 34 5.47 -5.77 -1.80
C ALA A 34 4.51 -6.86 -2.33
N ALA A 35 4.18 -6.82 -3.62
CA ALA A 35 3.37 -7.83 -4.28
C ALA A 35 4.02 -9.22 -4.25
N ALA A 36 5.32 -9.33 -4.51
CA ALA A 36 6.04 -10.59 -4.49
C ALA A 36 6.06 -11.20 -3.08
N ALA A 37 6.30 -10.37 -2.06
CA ALA A 37 6.28 -10.79 -0.66
C ALA A 37 4.88 -11.20 -0.18
N ALA A 38 3.83 -10.51 -0.62
CA ALA A 38 2.45 -10.89 -0.32
C ALA A 38 2.10 -12.22 -1.00
N ARG A 39 2.46 -12.36 -2.29
CA ARG A 39 2.20 -13.56 -3.08
C ARG A 39 2.85 -14.80 -2.48
N SER A 40 4.08 -14.68 -1.98
CA SER A 40 4.84 -15.80 -1.39
C SER A 40 4.23 -16.33 -0.08
N ARG A 41 3.28 -15.62 0.52
CA ARG A 41 2.61 -16.00 1.79
C ARG A 41 1.29 -16.71 1.58
N LEU A 42 0.83 -16.82 0.35
CA LEU A 42 -0.51 -17.29 0.03
C LEU A 42 -0.48 -18.51 -0.89
N SER A 43 -1.50 -19.33 -0.78
CA SER A 43 -1.72 -20.44 -1.70
C SER A 43 -1.96 -19.94 -3.12
N ARG A 44 -1.71 -20.84 -4.09
CA ARG A 44 -2.24 -20.70 -5.45
C ARG A 44 -3.78 -20.65 -5.37
N ASN A 45 -4.43 -19.95 -6.31
CA ASN A 45 -5.90 -19.73 -6.37
C ASN A 45 -6.49 -18.64 -5.44
N CYS A 46 -5.66 -17.81 -4.80
CA CYS A 46 -6.13 -16.68 -3.99
C CYS A 46 -5.55 -15.39 -4.56
N GLY A 47 -6.37 -14.45 -5.00
CA GLY A 47 -5.92 -13.11 -5.39
C GLY A 47 -5.45 -12.32 -4.17
N LEU A 48 -4.82 -11.17 -4.40
CA LEU A 48 -4.41 -10.29 -3.30
C LEU A 48 -4.49 -8.81 -3.68
N ILE A 49 -4.72 -7.99 -2.67
CA ILE A 49 -4.74 -6.54 -2.77
C ILE A 49 -3.79 -6.00 -1.70
N ILE A 50 -2.82 -5.17 -2.10
CA ILE A 50 -1.87 -4.53 -1.19
C ILE A 50 -2.18 -3.04 -1.14
N ALA A 51 -2.40 -2.51 0.06
CA ALA A 51 -2.34 -1.08 0.33
C ALA A 51 -0.99 -0.75 1.00
N ASP A 52 -0.14 0.03 0.34
CA ASP A 52 1.08 0.58 0.95
C ASP A 52 0.82 2.02 1.35
N ALA A 53 0.77 2.29 2.66
CA ALA A 53 0.52 3.61 3.22
C ALA A 53 1.82 4.29 3.64
N GLY A 54 2.32 5.19 2.78
CA GLY A 54 3.44 6.08 3.05
C GLY A 54 3.16 7.49 2.54
N THR A 55 4.16 8.13 1.92
CA THR A 55 4.01 9.47 1.32
C THR A 55 2.86 9.54 0.32
N ALA A 56 2.75 8.51 -0.51
CA ALA A 56 1.53 8.17 -1.25
C ALA A 56 0.92 6.91 -0.63
N ILE A 57 -0.37 6.72 -0.85
CA ILE A 57 -1.00 5.41 -0.65
C ILE A 57 -1.11 4.73 -2.02
N THR A 58 -0.47 3.57 -2.21
CA THR A 58 -0.72 2.74 -3.39
C THR A 58 -1.69 1.63 -3.05
N VAL A 59 -2.53 1.23 -4.02
CA VAL A 59 -3.40 0.05 -3.90
C VAL A 59 -3.21 -0.84 -5.12
N ASP A 60 -2.51 -1.95 -4.94
CA ASP A 60 -2.08 -2.84 -6.01
C ASP A 60 -2.85 -4.17 -5.99
N ALA A 61 -3.18 -4.68 -7.17
CA ALA A 61 -3.92 -5.94 -7.32
C ALA A 61 -3.06 -6.99 -8.03
N VAL A 62 -3.06 -8.20 -7.49
CA VAL A 62 -2.48 -9.38 -8.12
C VAL A 62 -3.56 -10.46 -8.18
N ASP A 63 -3.75 -11.05 -9.35
CA ASP A 63 -4.73 -12.12 -9.52
C ASP A 63 -4.26 -13.45 -8.86
N ALA A 64 -5.13 -14.46 -8.98
CA ALA A 64 -4.91 -15.78 -8.42
C ALA A 64 -3.76 -16.57 -9.09
N ASP A 65 -3.37 -16.18 -10.31
CA ASP A 65 -2.29 -16.77 -11.09
C ASP A 65 -0.94 -16.10 -10.83
N GLY A 66 -0.93 -15.00 -10.06
CA GLY A 66 0.29 -14.24 -9.75
C GLY A 66 0.58 -13.13 -10.75
N THR A 67 -0.41 -12.70 -11.54
CA THR A 67 -0.28 -11.56 -12.45
C THR A 67 -0.56 -10.26 -11.70
N PHE A 68 0.44 -9.39 -11.64
CA PHE A 68 0.30 -8.01 -11.19
C PHE A 68 -0.48 -7.21 -12.24
N LEU A 69 -1.70 -6.81 -11.89
CA LEU A 69 -2.64 -6.15 -12.80
C LEU A 69 -2.53 -4.62 -12.79
N GLY A 70 -1.67 -4.07 -11.94
CA GLY A 70 -1.60 -2.64 -11.67
C GLY A 70 -2.37 -2.24 -10.42
N GLY A 71 -2.66 -0.94 -10.32
CA GLY A 71 -3.19 -0.38 -9.09
C GLY A 71 -3.47 1.12 -9.16
N LEU A 72 -3.79 1.67 -8.00
CA LEU A 72 -4.14 3.06 -7.77
C LEU A 72 -3.00 3.76 -7.02
N ILE A 73 -2.84 5.06 -7.25
CA ILE A 73 -1.95 5.93 -6.48
C ILE A 73 -2.79 7.08 -5.93
N LEU A 74 -2.78 7.23 -4.61
CA LEU A 74 -3.57 8.18 -3.85
C LEU A 74 -2.63 9.07 -3.02
N PRO A 75 -3.06 10.29 -2.64
CA PRO A 75 -2.33 11.06 -1.65
C PRO A 75 -2.22 10.29 -0.33
N GLY A 76 -1.02 10.25 0.26
CA GLY A 76 -0.84 9.72 1.61
C GLY A 76 -1.46 10.64 2.66
N LEU A 77 -1.57 10.15 3.90
CA LEU A 77 -2.26 10.87 4.97
C LEU A 77 -1.63 12.25 5.25
N HIS A 78 -0.31 12.27 5.41
CA HIS A 78 0.43 13.51 5.63
C HIS A 78 0.40 14.42 4.39
N LEU A 79 0.55 13.86 3.19
CA LEU A 79 0.50 14.63 1.95
C LEU A 79 -0.87 15.30 1.76
N GLY A 80 -1.96 14.61 2.07
CA GLY A 80 -3.31 15.18 2.03
C GLY A 80 -3.51 16.31 3.03
N LEU A 81 -3.00 16.18 4.26
CA LEU A 81 -3.04 17.24 5.26
C LEU A 81 -2.20 18.47 4.86
N ASP A 82 -0.99 18.25 4.33
CA ASP A 82 -0.14 19.33 3.82
C ASP A 82 -0.80 20.03 2.62
N ALA A 83 -1.49 19.28 1.74
CA ALA A 83 -2.25 19.85 0.63
C ALA A 83 -3.43 20.71 1.11
N LEU A 84 -4.15 20.29 2.15
CA LEU A 84 -5.22 21.11 2.75
C LEU A 84 -4.67 22.40 3.34
N HIS A 85 -3.54 22.33 4.05
CA HIS A 85 -2.89 23.52 4.61
C HIS A 85 -2.40 24.47 3.51
N GLY A 86 -1.70 23.95 2.50
CA GLY A 86 -1.14 24.79 1.42
C GLY A 86 -2.19 25.30 0.43
N GLY A 87 -3.32 24.60 0.28
CA GLY A 87 -4.37 24.92 -0.70
C GLY A 87 -5.54 25.74 -0.16
N THR A 88 -5.55 26.10 1.13
CA THR A 88 -6.67 26.83 1.75
C THR A 88 -6.20 27.94 2.68
N SER A 89 -7.06 28.93 2.96
CA SER A 89 -6.69 30.10 3.75
C SER A 89 -6.80 29.92 5.27
N LEU A 90 -7.62 28.98 5.75
CA LEU A 90 -7.98 28.84 7.17
C LEU A 90 -7.58 27.50 7.79
N LEU A 91 -7.04 26.56 7.02
CA LEU A 91 -6.64 25.26 7.55
C LEU A 91 -5.19 25.32 8.05
N PRO A 92 -4.96 25.11 9.36
CA PRO A 92 -3.61 25.13 9.90
C PRO A 92 -2.85 23.87 9.46
N ARG A 93 -1.52 23.95 9.50
CA ARG A 93 -0.67 22.76 9.43
C ARG A 93 -0.84 21.95 10.71
N ILE A 94 -1.13 20.66 10.59
CA ILE A 94 -1.41 19.78 11.72
C ILE A 94 -0.76 18.41 11.54
N ASP A 95 -0.53 17.73 12.66
CA ASP A 95 -0.13 16.33 12.69
C ASP A 95 -1.34 15.39 12.76
N LEU A 96 -1.15 14.15 12.32
CA LEU A 96 -2.12 13.07 12.50
C LEU A 96 -2.27 12.72 13.98
N ASN A 97 -3.51 12.44 14.38
CA ASN A 97 -3.81 11.90 15.69
C ASN A 97 -4.54 10.56 15.52
N PRO A 98 -3.94 9.41 15.91
CA PRO A 98 -4.56 8.09 15.75
C PRO A 98 -5.88 7.91 16.53
N ARG A 99 -6.20 8.84 17.44
CA ARG A 99 -7.42 8.86 18.22
C ARG A 99 -8.41 9.93 17.74
N ALA A 100 -8.33 10.34 16.48
CA ALA A 100 -9.26 11.32 15.94
C ALA A 100 -10.70 10.81 16.03
N PRO A 101 -11.66 11.65 16.50
CA PRO A 101 -13.07 11.26 16.53
C PRO A 101 -13.58 11.04 15.10
N LEU A 102 -14.68 10.29 14.95
CA LEU A 102 -15.33 10.14 13.65
C LEU A 102 -15.83 11.49 13.10
N LEU A 103 -16.40 12.33 13.98
CA LEU A 103 -16.87 13.66 13.65
C LEU A 103 -16.14 14.70 14.51
N GLY A 104 -15.29 15.49 13.87
CA GLY A 104 -14.58 16.59 14.52
C GLY A 104 -15.52 17.76 14.84
N LYS A 105 -15.36 18.35 16.03
CA LYS A 105 -16.13 19.54 16.47
C LYS A 105 -15.35 20.86 16.34
N ASN A 106 -14.20 20.82 15.69
CA ASN A 106 -13.38 21.96 15.33
C ASN A 106 -12.54 21.60 14.10
N THR A 107 -11.90 22.61 13.49
CA THR A 107 -11.14 22.47 12.24
C THR A 107 -10.05 21.39 12.33
N LEU A 108 -9.23 21.42 13.39
CA LEU A 108 -8.14 20.45 13.58
C LEU A 108 -8.68 19.02 13.67
N ALA A 109 -9.69 18.79 14.51
CA ALA A 109 -10.31 17.48 14.68
C ALA A 109 -11.03 17.02 13.39
N GLY A 110 -11.63 17.94 12.63
CA GLY A 110 -12.28 17.64 11.35
C GLY A 110 -11.28 17.21 10.29
N MET A 111 -10.14 17.89 10.19
CA MET A 111 -9.05 17.50 9.28
C MET A 111 -8.47 16.13 9.65
N GLN A 112 -8.20 15.89 10.94
CA GLN A 112 -7.70 14.59 11.41
C GLN A 112 -8.71 13.46 11.17
N ALA A 113 -10.00 13.73 11.42
CA ALA A 113 -11.08 12.78 11.18
C ALA A 113 -11.19 12.44 9.69
N GLY A 114 -11.17 13.45 8.81
CA GLY A 114 -11.22 13.28 7.37
C GLY A 114 -10.03 12.48 6.83
N ALA A 115 -8.81 12.77 7.30
CA ALA A 115 -7.63 12.02 6.91
C ALA A 115 -7.72 10.55 7.35
N LEU A 116 -8.06 10.27 8.61
CA LEU A 116 -8.07 8.88 9.10
C LEU A 116 -9.28 8.09 8.64
N HIS A 117 -10.49 8.56 8.95
CA HIS A 117 -11.72 7.83 8.66
C HIS A 117 -12.04 7.87 7.18
N GLY A 118 -11.76 8.98 6.50
CA GLY A 118 -11.95 9.12 5.06
C GLY A 118 -11.03 8.20 4.26
N SER A 119 -9.72 8.18 4.56
CA SER A 119 -8.79 7.25 3.88
C SER A 119 -9.07 5.80 4.20
N THR A 120 -9.46 5.48 5.44
CA THR A 120 -9.88 4.13 5.81
C THR A 120 -11.09 3.67 5.00
N ALA A 121 -12.15 4.48 4.96
CA ALA A 121 -13.36 4.16 4.19
C ALA A 121 -13.08 4.09 2.68
N GLN A 122 -12.18 4.95 2.17
CA GLN A 122 -11.71 4.90 0.80
C GLN A 122 -11.02 3.56 0.51
N LEU A 123 -10.10 3.12 1.38
CA LEU A 123 -9.39 1.85 1.19
C LEU A 123 -10.33 0.64 1.25
N ASP A 124 -11.23 0.56 2.22
CA ASP A 124 -12.20 -0.55 2.30
C ASP A 124 -13.12 -0.57 1.06
N GLY A 125 -13.59 0.59 0.60
CA GLY A 125 -14.42 0.69 -0.60
C GLY A 125 -13.68 0.34 -1.90
N LEU A 126 -12.40 0.71 -2.01
CA LEU A 126 -11.54 0.31 -3.12
C LEU A 126 -11.24 -1.19 -3.09
N PHE A 127 -10.95 -1.74 -1.91
CA PHE A 127 -10.75 -3.17 -1.72
C PHE A 127 -11.97 -3.95 -2.21
N ASP A 128 -13.18 -3.60 -1.77
CA ASP A 128 -14.41 -4.31 -2.14
C ASP A 128 -14.64 -4.28 -3.67
N ARG A 129 -14.37 -3.15 -4.32
CA ARG A 129 -14.47 -3.01 -5.79
C ARG A 129 -13.45 -3.86 -6.53
N ILE A 130 -12.19 -3.86 -6.09
CA ILE A 130 -11.11 -4.64 -6.72
C ILE A 130 -11.34 -6.13 -6.48
N ALA A 131 -11.71 -6.53 -5.26
CA ALA A 131 -12.00 -7.92 -4.93
C ALA A 131 -13.15 -8.47 -5.76
N THR A 132 -14.21 -7.68 -5.96
CA THR A 132 -15.32 -8.01 -6.87
C THR A 132 -14.82 -8.25 -8.31
N ARG A 133 -13.87 -7.43 -8.78
CA ARG A 133 -13.31 -7.54 -10.14
C ARG A 133 -12.40 -8.75 -10.32
N LEU A 134 -11.63 -9.10 -9.29
CA LEU A 134 -10.73 -10.26 -9.32
C LEU A 134 -11.51 -11.58 -9.37
N GLY A 135 -12.62 -11.67 -8.64
CA GLY A 135 -13.45 -12.87 -8.59
C GLY A 135 -12.80 -14.01 -7.80
N GLY A 136 -13.50 -14.53 -6.80
CA GLY A 136 -12.99 -15.60 -5.93
C GLY A 136 -12.30 -15.08 -4.66
N PRO A 137 -11.55 -15.94 -3.95
CA PRO A 137 -10.88 -15.57 -2.70
C PRO A 137 -9.81 -14.50 -2.92
N VAL A 138 -9.83 -13.45 -2.10
CA VAL A 138 -8.86 -12.34 -2.16
C VAL A 138 -8.38 -12.01 -0.74
N ALA A 139 -7.07 -11.89 -0.56
CA ALA A 139 -6.45 -11.48 0.69
C ALA A 139 -5.99 -10.02 0.67
N GLY A 140 -6.27 -9.27 1.74
CA GLY A 140 -5.85 -7.88 1.92
C GLY A 140 -4.58 -7.73 2.74
N PHE A 141 -3.63 -6.95 2.22
CA PHE A 141 -2.39 -6.57 2.90
C PHE A 141 -2.31 -5.06 3.10
N LEU A 142 -1.97 -4.64 4.31
CA LEU A 142 -1.67 -3.26 4.64
C LEU A 142 -0.19 -3.16 5.06
N THR A 143 0.54 -2.26 4.44
CA THR A 143 1.97 -2.02 4.71
C THR A 143 2.28 -0.52 4.69
N GLY A 144 3.56 -0.18 4.81
CA GLY A 144 4.02 1.21 4.86
C GLY A 144 4.06 1.79 6.28
N GLY A 145 4.70 2.97 6.39
CA GLY A 145 4.92 3.64 7.67
C GLY A 145 3.63 4.10 8.34
N ASP A 146 2.61 4.42 7.56
CA ASP A 146 1.32 4.95 8.02
C ASP A 146 0.25 3.86 8.20
N ALA A 147 0.58 2.59 7.93
CA ALA A 147 -0.31 1.44 8.18
C ALA A 147 -0.90 1.45 9.61
N ARG A 148 -0.08 1.83 10.60
CA ARG A 148 -0.47 1.91 12.02
C ARG A 148 -1.66 2.83 12.28
N PHE A 149 -1.87 3.83 11.43
CA PHE A 149 -2.96 4.79 11.54
C PHE A 149 -4.27 4.24 10.96
N LEU A 150 -4.18 3.31 10.01
CA LEU A 150 -5.31 2.80 9.24
C LEU A 150 -5.78 1.42 9.74
N GLN A 151 -4.88 0.61 10.31
CA GLN A 151 -5.13 -0.79 10.68
C GLN A 151 -6.32 -1.02 11.64
N PHE A 152 -6.70 -0.03 12.44
CA PHE A 152 -7.80 -0.16 13.40
C PHE A 152 -9.17 0.14 12.78
N GLY A 153 -9.20 0.86 11.67
CA GLY A 153 -10.43 1.16 10.95
C GLY A 153 -10.62 0.32 9.69
N ALA A 154 -9.54 -0.15 9.07
CA ALA A 154 -9.59 -0.86 7.81
C ALA A 154 -9.94 -2.33 8.04
N THR A 155 -11.16 -2.72 7.67
CA THR A 155 -11.72 -4.04 8.02
C THR A 155 -11.37 -5.13 7.02
N ARG A 156 -10.87 -4.77 5.83
CA ARG A 156 -10.58 -5.70 4.73
C ARG A 156 -9.16 -6.26 4.72
N TYR A 157 -8.29 -5.76 5.58
CA TYR A 157 -6.86 -6.07 5.54
C TYR A 157 -6.47 -7.00 6.69
N SER A 158 -6.42 -8.30 6.39
CA SER A 158 -6.10 -9.34 7.37
C SER A 158 -4.60 -9.45 7.68
N HIS A 159 -3.74 -8.83 6.87
CA HIS A 159 -2.29 -8.85 7.05
C HIS A 159 -1.74 -7.43 7.14
N CYS A 160 -1.36 -6.99 8.34
CA CYS A 160 -0.63 -5.74 8.54
C CYS A 160 0.86 -6.06 8.77
N ASN A 161 1.73 -5.59 7.88
CA ASN A 161 3.18 -5.76 8.03
C ASN A 161 3.94 -4.57 7.44
N PRO A 162 4.47 -3.65 8.26
CA PRO A 162 5.22 -2.49 7.78
C PRO A 162 6.49 -2.82 6.97
N ALA A 163 7.03 -4.03 7.10
CA ALA A 163 8.28 -4.45 6.44
C ALA A 163 8.04 -5.29 5.17
N LEU A 164 6.86 -5.20 4.54
CA LEU A 164 6.50 -6.07 3.41
C LEU A 164 7.45 -5.88 2.21
N VAL A 165 7.80 -4.63 1.87
CA VAL A 165 8.78 -4.32 0.81
C VAL A 165 10.14 -4.93 1.11
N LEU A 166 10.60 -4.87 2.38
CA LEU A 166 11.89 -5.45 2.78
C LEU A 166 11.89 -6.97 2.68
N HIS A 167 10.78 -7.63 2.98
CA HIS A 167 10.64 -9.07 2.74
C HIS A 167 10.68 -9.39 1.25
N GLY A 168 10.08 -8.54 0.41
CA GLY A 168 10.16 -8.67 -1.05
C GLY A 168 11.60 -8.56 -1.53
N LEU A 169 12.35 -7.58 -1.00
CA LEU A 169 13.76 -7.39 -1.33
C LEU A 169 14.60 -8.63 -0.97
N HIS A 170 14.40 -9.18 0.22
CA HIS A 170 15.07 -10.42 0.64
C HIS A 170 14.71 -11.62 -0.25
N LEU A 171 13.44 -11.74 -0.64
CA LEU A 171 12.96 -12.80 -1.53
C LEU A 171 13.61 -12.70 -2.91
N ALA A 172 13.60 -11.50 -3.51
CA ALA A 172 14.21 -11.23 -4.81
C ALA A 172 15.72 -11.55 -4.80
N PHE A 173 16.42 -11.14 -3.74
CA PHE A 173 17.83 -11.46 -3.55
C PHE A 173 18.08 -12.96 -3.46
N SER A 174 17.32 -13.66 -2.62
CA SER A 174 17.48 -15.11 -2.41
C SER A 174 17.30 -15.90 -3.70
N ARG A 175 16.35 -15.51 -4.57
CA ARG A 175 16.12 -16.14 -5.87
C ARG A 175 17.22 -15.90 -6.89
N ARG A 176 17.91 -14.75 -6.81
CA ARG A 176 19.00 -14.43 -7.73
C ARG A 176 20.30 -15.16 -7.38
N THR A 177 20.50 -15.47 -6.10
CA THR A 177 21.76 -16.06 -5.60
C THR A 177 21.69 -17.55 -5.28
N GLY A 178 20.49 -18.14 -5.25
CA GLY A 178 20.26 -19.57 -5.06
C GLY A 178 20.08 -20.28 -6.40
#